data_AF-A0A329QV77-F1
#
_entry.id   AF-A0A329QV77-F1
#
_cell.length_a   1.000
_cell.length_b   1.000
_cell.length_c   1.000
_cell.angle_alpha   90.00
_cell.angle_beta   90.00
_cell.angle_gamma   90.00
#
_symmetry.space_group_name_H-M   'P 1'
#
loop_
_entity.id
_entity.type
_entity.pdbx_description
1 polymer ?
#
loop_
_entity_poly.entity_id
_entity_poly.type
_entity_poly.pdbx_seq_one_letter_code
_entity_poly.pdbx_strand_id
1 'polypeptide(L)'
;MIPATLEQLEQVRKECRTMVKKRATASAGTTLVPLPGTDVLADVGMLMQLLPAINNKFGLSQKQLDGMDPETKSMIYGFVMSIGSKVIGRMVTKELVVQVLKRVGVRVATKSVAKFVPFAGQGLAAALSFTAMRYVGNKHVEDCYEVVKRMIEQRELVPGEPAPSALEETNEDPKLEVKTSSDNYADVPAKKSEDQ
;
A
#
# COMPACT_ATOMS: atom_id res chain seq x y z
N MET A 1 7.78 -2.87 -1.52
CA MET A 1 8.93 -1.94 -1.40
C MET A 1 8.39 -0.61 -0.90
N ILE A 2 9.09 0.06 0.01
CA ILE A 2 8.73 1.42 0.45
C ILE A 2 9.08 2.40 -0.69
N PRO A 3 8.21 3.37 -1.06
CA PRO A 3 8.54 4.41 -2.04
C PRO A 3 9.85 5.12 -1.70
N ALA A 4 10.74 5.27 -2.68
CA ALA A 4 12.07 5.87 -2.49
C ALA A 4 12.09 7.38 -2.75
N THR A 5 11.17 7.90 -3.57
CA THR A 5 11.09 9.32 -3.93
C THR A 5 9.71 9.90 -3.60
N LEU A 6 9.64 11.23 -3.45
CA LEU A 6 8.37 11.93 -3.22
C LEU A 6 7.38 11.73 -4.38
N GLU A 7 7.88 11.60 -5.61
CA GLU A 7 7.04 11.33 -6.78
C GLU A 7 6.39 9.95 -6.71
N GLN A 8 7.19 8.91 -6.40
CA GLN A 8 6.66 7.56 -6.18
C GLN A 8 5.66 7.52 -5.03
N LEU A 9 5.93 8.28 -3.97
CA LEU A 9 5.06 8.38 -2.82
C LEU A 9 3.70 9.01 -3.17
N GLU A 10 3.68 10.08 -3.95
CA GLU A 10 2.43 10.69 -4.45
C GLU A 10 1.65 9.76 -5.38
N GLN A 11 2.35 8.98 -6.21
CA GLN A 11 1.70 7.99 -7.05
C GLN A 11 1.01 6.90 -6.21
N VAL A 12 1.68 6.36 -5.19
CA VAL A 12 1.09 5.41 -4.25
C VAL A 12 -0.11 6.01 -3.53
N ARG A 13 -0.03 7.27 -3.09
CA ARG A 13 -1.15 7.98 -2.46
C ARG A 13 -2.37 8.06 -3.38
N LYS A 14 -2.18 8.39 -4.66
CA LYS A 14 -3.26 8.44 -5.67
C LYS A 14 -3.89 7.07 -5.90
N GLU A 15 -3.09 6.02 -6.01
CA GLU A 15 -3.57 4.64 -6.15
C GLU A 15 -4.41 4.21 -4.95
N CYS A 16 -3.93 4.47 -3.74
CA CYS A 16 -4.65 4.14 -2.52
C CYS A 16 -5.95 4.93 -2.39
N ARG A 17 -5.98 6.23 -2.72
CA ARG A 17 -7.23 7.02 -2.74
C ARG A 17 -8.26 6.49 -3.74
N THR A 18 -7.79 6.04 -4.90
CA THR A 18 -8.65 5.38 -5.90
C THR A 18 -9.22 4.07 -5.36
N MET A 19 -8.39 3.28 -4.70
CA MET A 19 -8.79 2.03 -4.05
C MET A 19 -9.83 2.25 -2.93
N VAL A 20 -9.63 3.29 -2.10
CA VAL A 20 -10.59 3.71 -1.07
C VAL A 20 -11.91 4.11 -1.70
N LYS A 21 -11.90 4.92 -2.77
CA LYS A 21 -13.12 5.35 -3.47
C LYS A 21 -13.91 4.15 -4.00
N LYS A 22 -13.24 3.18 -4.63
CA LYS A 22 -13.88 1.95 -5.15
C LYS A 22 -14.58 1.17 -4.04
N ARG A 23 -13.90 0.94 -2.91
CA ARG A 23 -14.47 0.21 -1.77
C ARG A 23 -15.56 1.00 -1.05
N ALA A 24 -15.45 2.32 -0.96
CA ALA A 24 -16.52 3.17 -0.43
C ALA A 24 -17.78 3.09 -1.28
N THR A 25 -17.67 3.10 -2.61
CA THR A 25 -18.82 2.88 -3.50
C THR A 25 -19.43 1.49 -3.34
N ALA A 26 -18.60 0.45 -3.20
CA ALA A 26 -19.10 -0.91 -2.94
C ALA A 26 -19.83 -1.02 -1.59
N SER A 27 -19.27 -0.41 -0.55
CA SER A 27 -19.83 -0.29 0.80
C SER A 27 -21.20 0.40 0.80
N ALA A 28 -21.34 1.49 0.06
CA ALA A 28 -22.64 2.14 -0.16
C ALA A 28 -23.68 1.23 -0.85
N GLY A 29 -23.24 0.23 -1.62
CA GLY A 29 -24.12 -0.73 -2.29
C GLY A 29 -24.61 -1.86 -1.36
N THR A 30 -23.88 -2.19 -0.29
CA THR A 30 -24.28 -3.27 0.63
C THR A 30 -25.52 -2.92 1.45
N THR A 31 -25.79 -1.62 1.64
CA THR A 31 -26.98 -1.11 2.33
C THR A 31 -28.28 -1.31 1.54
N LEU A 32 -28.19 -1.79 0.29
CA LEU A 32 -29.35 -2.16 -0.53
C LEU A 32 -29.89 -3.55 -0.18
N VAL A 33 -29.13 -4.37 0.57
CA VAL A 33 -29.59 -5.68 1.05
C VAL A 33 -30.59 -5.46 2.18
N PRO A 34 -31.85 -5.95 2.08
CA PRO A 34 -32.90 -5.73 3.07
C PRO A 34 -32.75 -6.63 4.31
N LEU A 35 -31.53 -6.70 4.87
CA LEU A 35 -31.21 -7.47 6.07
C LEU A 35 -30.59 -6.56 7.13
N PRO A 36 -31.20 -6.43 8.31
CA PRO A 36 -30.65 -5.62 9.39
C PRO A 36 -29.25 -6.09 9.80
N GLY A 37 -28.28 -5.18 9.78
CA GLY A 37 -26.93 -5.40 10.32
C GLY A 37 -25.94 -6.14 9.41
N THR A 38 -26.36 -6.63 8.24
CA THR A 38 -25.44 -7.27 7.28
C THR A 38 -24.53 -6.26 6.59
N ASP A 39 -25.04 -5.05 6.37
CA ASP A 39 -24.32 -3.90 5.83
C ASP A 39 -23.09 -3.57 6.69
N VAL A 40 -23.26 -3.50 8.02
CA VAL A 40 -22.17 -3.22 8.97
C VAL A 40 -21.11 -4.31 8.93
N LEU A 41 -21.51 -5.59 8.85
CA LEU A 41 -20.56 -6.70 8.78
C LEU A 41 -19.75 -6.65 7.48
N ALA A 42 -20.41 -6.36 6.36
CA ALA A 42 -19.76 -6.20 5.07
C ALA A 42 -18.76 -5.02 5.09
N ASP A 43 -19.14 -3.89 5.68
CA ASP A 43 -18.28 -2.71 5.81
C ASP A 43 -17.04 -2.99 6.67
N VAL A 44 -17.20 -3.74 7.77
CA VAL A 44 -16.07 -4.20 8.59
C VAL A 44 -15.14 -5.12 7.79
N GLY A 45 -15.69 -6.09 7.06
CA GLY A 45 -14.93 -6.99 6.20
C GLY A 45 -14.15 -6.23 5.11
N MET A 46 -14.77 -5.25 4.47
CA MET A 46 -14.12 -4.40 3.47
C MET A 46 -12.96 -3.58 4.07
N LEU A 47 -13.12 -3.03 5.28
CA LEU A 47 -12.04 -2.33 5.98
C LEU A 47 -10.89 -3.25 6.39
N MET A 48 -11.21 -4.47 6.85
CA MET A 48 -10.21 -5.50 7.16
C MET A 48 -9.36 -5.88 5.94
N GLN A 49 -9.88 -5.70 4.72
CA GLN A 49 -9.10 -5.89 3.49
C GLN A 49 -8.42 -4.60 3.01
N LEU A 50 -9.11 -3.46 3.11
CA LEU A 50 -8.64 -2.17 2.62
C LEU A 50 -7.41 -1.69 3.39
N LEU A 51 -7.44 -1.73 4.73
CA LEU A 51 -6.36 -1.18 5.55
C LEU A 51 -5.03 -1.94 5.37
N PRO A 52 -5.01 -3.30 5.36
CA PRO A 52 -3.80 -4.04 5.00
C PRO A 52 -3.36 -3.77 3.56
N ALA A 53 -4.28 -3.65 2.60
CA ALA A 53 -3.92 -3.35 1.22
C ALA A 53 -3.23 -1.99 1.09
N ILE A 54 -3.68 -0.98 1.85
CA ILE A 54 -2.99 0.32 1.97
C ILE A 54 -1.59 0.12 2.58
N ASN A 55 -1.48 -0.57 3.72
CA ASN A 55 -0.18 -0.83 4.35
C ASN A 55 0.81 -1.49 3.37
N ASN A 56 0.36 -2.49 2.63
CA ASN A 56 1.19 -3.20 1.65
C ASN A 56 1.72 -2.28 0.55
N LYS A 57 0.88 -1.36 0.05
CA LYS A 57 1.23 -0.39 -1.00
C LYS A 57 2.29 0.61 -0.54
N PHE A 58 2.25 1.03 0.72
CA PHE A 58 3.27 1.90 1.31
C PHE A 58 4.50 1.16 1.83
N GLY A 59 4.50 -0.17 1.85
CA GLY A 59 5.59 -0.94 2.44
C GLY A 59 5.57 -1.00 3.97
N LEU A 60 4.44 -0.66 4.59
CA LEU A 60 4.27 -0.53 6.04
C LEU A 60 3.38 -1.64 6.64
N SER A 61 3.21 -2.76 5.94
CA SER A 61 2.53 -3.93 6.53
C SER A 61 3.40 -4.56 7.62
N GLN A 62 2.75 -5.20 8.59
CA GLN A 62 3.45 -5.92 9.65
C GLN A 62 4.53 -6.87 9.09
N LYS A 63 4.17 -7.67 8.07
CA LYS A 63 5.11 -8.60 7.41
C LYS A 63 6.31 -7.89 6.78
N GLN A 64 6.11 -6.71 6.19
CA GLN A 64 7.19 -5.93 5.59
C GLN A 64 8.09 -5.32 6.65
N LEU A 65 7.52 -4.81 7.75
CA LEU A 65 8.29 -4.26 8.87
C LEU A 65 9.02 -5.33 9.69
N ASP A 66 8.45 -6.53 9.79
CA ASP A 66 9.08 -7.65 10.51
C ASP A 66 10.30 -8.22 9.78
N GLY A 67 10.37 -8.05 8.46
CA GLY A 67 11.54 -8.41 7.66
C GLY A 67 12.61 -7.32 7.56
N MET A 68 12.44 -6.16 8.20
CA MET A 68 13.42 -5.08 8.21
C MET A 68 14.43 -5.25 9.34
N ASP A 69 15.59 -4.58 9.20
CA ASP A 69 16.56 -4.48 10.28
C ASP A 69 15.97 -3.76 11.51
N PRO A 70 16.44 -4.07 12.73
CA PRO A 70 15.88 -3.52 13.96
C PRO A 70 15.92 -1.99 14.05
N GLU A 71 16.93 -1.35 13.45
CA GLU A 71 17.14 0.09 13.53
C GLU A 71 16.11 0.85 12.68
N THR A 72 15.99 0.48 11.40
CA THR A 72 14.97 0.99 10.47
C THR A 72 13.57 0.74 11.04
N LYS A 73 13.33 -0.47 11.55
CA LYS A 73 12.04 -0.83 12.16
C LYS A 73 11.70 0.10 13.34
N SER A 74 12.64 0.31 14.25
CA SER A 74 12.47 1.20 15.40
C SER A 74 12.17 2.64 14.98
N MET A 75 12.91 3.14 13.99
CA MET A 75 12.72 4.48 13.42
C MET A 75 11.30 4.65 12.85
N ILE A 76 10.84 3.68 12.04
CA ILE A 76 9.48 3.70 11.48
C ILE A 76 8.42 3.71 12.59
N TYR A 77 8.57 2.86 13.61
CA TYR A 77 7.63 2.85 14.74
C TYR A 77 7.65 4.17 15.52
N GLY A 78 8.78 4.86 15.61
CA GLY A 78 8.88 6.22 16.15
C GLY A 78 8.00 7.20 15.38
N PHE A 79 8.07 7.21 14.04
CA PHE A 79 7.19 8.05 13.22
C PHE A 79 5.72 7.67 13.36
N VAL A 80 5.39 6.38 13.33
CA VAL A 80 4.02 5.88 13.53
C VAL A 80 3.43 6.36 14.86
N MET A 81 4.21 6.29 15.94
CA MET A 81 3.79 6.73 17.27
C MET A 81 3.56 8.24 17.30
N SER A 82 4.43 9.03 16.68
CA SER A 82 4.29 10.49 16.61
C SER A 82 3.05 10.95 15.82
N ILE A 83 2.64 10.19 14.80
CA ILE A 83 1.43 10.44 14.02
C ILE A 83 0.18 9.96 14.78
N GLY A 84 0.36 8.99 15.68
CA GLY A 84 -0.72 8.41 16.49
C GLY A 84 -1.55 7.37 15.74
N SER A 85 -1.03 6.79 14.65
CA SER A 85 -1.74 5.75 13.91
C SER A 85 -1.70 4.42 14.65
N LYS A 86 -2.86 3.76 14.75
CA LYS A 86 -3.00 2.44 15.39
C LYS A 86 -3.02 1.28 14.40
N VAL A 87 -3.01 1.57 13.11
CA VAL A 87 -3.22 0.60 12.02
C VAL A 87 -1.92 0.25 11.31
N ILE A 88 -0.97 1.19 11.27
CA ILE A 88 0.33 1.00 10.61
C ILE A 88 1.16 -0.03 11.37
N GLY A 89 1.81 -0.95 10.65
CA GLY A 89 2.71 -1.96 11.22
C GLY A 89 2.05 -3.02 12.09
N ARG A 90 0.72 -3.00 12.25
CA ARG A 90 -0.03 -3.95 13.09
C ARG A 90 -0.92 -4.85 12.25
N MET A 91 -1.27 -6.00 12.83
CA MET A 91 -2.30 -6.87 12.28
C MET A 91 -3.66 -6.16 12.34
N VAL A 92 -4.33 -6.04 11.19
CA VAL A 92 -5.66 -5.44 11.13
C VAL A 92 -6.70 -6.50 11.47
N THR A 93 -7.23 -6.45 12.69
CA THR A 93 -8.27 -7.36 13.17
C THR A 93 -9.67 -6.72 13.11
N LYS A 94 -10.69 -7.56 13.28
CA LYS A 94 -12.09 -7.11 13.34
C LYS A 94 -12.30 -6.10 14.47
N GLU A 95 -11.75 -6.38 15.65
CA GLU A 95 -11.89 -5.56 16.86
C GLU A 95 -11.30 -4.18 16.65
N LEU A 96 -10.12 -4.10 16.02
CA LEU A 96 -9.46 -2.85 15.69
C LEU A 96 -10.30 -2.03 14.71
N VAL A 97 -10.82 -2.66 13.65
CA VAL A 97 -11.71 -2.00 12.68
C VAL A 97 -12.98 -1.49 13.36
N VAL A 98 -13.62 -2.31 14.19
CA VAL A 98 -14.82 -1.92 14.95
C VAL A 98 -14.52 -0.76 15.90
N GLN A 99 -13.37 -0.74 16.56
CA GLN A 99 -12.98 0.38 17.43
C GLN A 99 -12.78 1.69 16.65
N VAL A 100 -12.16 1.61 15.46
CA VAL A 100 -11.99 2.76 14.56
C VAL A 100 -13.36 3.28 14.12
N LEU A 101 -14.24 2.39 13.63
CA LEU A 101 -15.59 2.74 13.22
C LEU A 101 -16.43 3.32 14.36
N LYS A 102 -16.39 2.73 15.57
CA LYS A 102 -17.08 3.26 16.75
C LYS A 102 -16.64 4.69 17.08
N ARG A 103 -15.33 4.97 17.02
CA ARG A 103 -14.81 6.33 17.28
C ARG A 103 -15.31 7.33 16.23
N VAL A 104 -15.37 6.93 14.96
CA VAL A 104 -15.95 7.76 13.89
C VAL A 104 -17.46 7.95 14.11
N GLY A 105 -18.19 6.88 14.38
CA GLY A 105 -19.63 6.89 14.61
C GLY A 105 -20.03 7.75 15.81
N VAL A 106 -19.35 7.66 16.95
CA VAL A 106 -19.58 8.52 18.11
C VAL A 106 -19.34 9.99 17.76
N ARG A 107 -18.30 10.30 16.99
CA ARG A 107 -18.00 11.68 16.57
C ARG A 107 -19.05 12.26 15.63
N VAL A 108 -19.63 11.43 14.77
CA VAL A 108 -20.71 11.85 13.86
C VAL A 108 -22.02 11.97 14.63
N ALA A 109 -22.34 11.01 15.50
CA ALA A 109 -23.57 11.00 16.31
C ALA A 109 -23.64 12.18 17.29
N THR A 110 -22.52 12.54 17.92
CA THR A 110 -22.44 13.73 18.81
C THR A 110 -22.60 15.04 18.05
N LYS A 111 -22.33 15.07 16.73
CA LYS A 111 -22.53 16.24 15.87
C LYS A 111 -23.92 16.28 15.21
N SER A 112 -24.63 15.16 15.17
CA SER A 112 -25.91 15.01 14.48
C SER A 112 -27.05 14.78 15.48
N VAL A 113 -27.79 15.83 15.83
CA VAL A 113 -29.03 15.76 16.66
C VAL A 113 -30.26 15.36 15.81
N ALA A 114 -30.05 14.87 14.58
CA ALA A 114 -31.10 14.68 13.60
C ALA A 114 -31.80 13.31 13.79
N LYS A 115 -33.00 13.39 14.36
CA LYS A 115 -34.08 12.40 14.39
C LYS A 115 -33.90 11.26 13.39
N PHE A 116 -33.73 10.06 13.94
CA PHE A 116 -33.80 8.79 13.23
C PHE A 116 -35.18 8.68 12.57
N VAL A 117 -35.30 9.05 11.29
CA VAL A 117 -36.52 8.82 10.52
C VAL A 117 -36.40 7.44 9.87
N PRO A 118 -37.18 6.44 10.30
CA PRO A 118 -37.05 5.05 9.82
C PRO A 118 -37.23 4.90 8.31
N PHE A 119 -37.85 5.88 7.66
CA PHE A 119 -38.26 5.84 6.24
C PHE A 119 -37.39 6.69 5.29
N ALA A 120 -36.42 7.47 5.79
CA ALA A 120 -35.37 8.08 4.95
C ALA A 120 -34.16 7.13 4.74
N GLY A 121 -34.32 5.88 5.16
CA GLY A 121 -33.27 5.04 5.74
C GLY A 121 -32.16 4.60 4.80
N GLN A 122 -32.46 4.11 3.60
CA GLN A 122 -31.44 3.48 2.75
C GLN A 122 -30.49 4.50 2.09
N GLY A 123 -31.00 5.65 1.63
CA GLY A 123 -30.16 6.69 1.03
C GLY A 123 -29.21 7.33 2.05
N LEU A 124 -29.71 7.62 3.26
CA LEU A 124 -28.89 8.13 4.35
C LEU A 124 -27.88 7.07 4.83
N ALA A 125 -28.30 5.80 5.00
CA ALA A 125 -27.40 4.72 5.38
C ALA A 125 -26.29 4.52 4.36
N ALA A 126 -26.61 4.50 3.06
CA ALA A 126 -25.64 4.41 1.97
C ALA A 126 -24.63 5.57 2.01
N ALA A 127 -25.11 6.81 2.23
CA ALA A 127 -24.25 7.98 2.33
C ALA A 127 -23.32 7.93 3.55
N LEU A 128 -23.82 7.47 4.70
CA LEU A 128 -23.04 7.29 5.91
C LEU A 128 -21.99 6.19 5.74
N SER A 129 -22.37 5.04 5.18
CA SER A 129 -21.47 3.91 4.89
C SER A 129 -20.35 4.35 3.94
N PHE A 130 -20.70 5.00 2.81
CA PHE A 130 -19.74 5.59 1.87
C PHE A 130 -18.77 6.54 2.58
N THR A 131 -19.30 7.49 3.35
CA THR A 131 -18.49 8.54 3.98
C THR A 131 -17.60 7.99 5.08
N ALA A 132 -18.09 7.05 5.89
CA ALA A 132 -17.29 6.38 6.92
C ALA A 132 -16.13 5.61 6.30
N MET A 133 -16.41 4.80 5.27
CA MET A 133 -15.38 4.05 4.54
C MET A 133 -14.33 4.99 3.94
N ARG A 134 -14.77 6.08 3.30
CA ARG A 134 -13.85 7.07 2.70
C ARG A 134 -13.02 7.79 3.75
N TYR A 135 -13.63 8.19 4.85
CA TYR A 135 -12.96 8.90 5.93
C TYR A 135 -11.86 8.03 6.55
N VAL A 136 -12.21 6.79 6.96
CA VAL A 136 -11.26 5.87 7.57
C VAL A 136 -10.14 5.51 6.60
N GLY A 137 -10.50 5.13 5.36
CA GLY A 137 -9.54 4.76 4.33
C GLY A 137 -8.58 5.90 4.00
N ASN A 138 -9.08 7.10 3.72
CA ASN A 138 -8.23 8.24 3.39
C ASN A 138 -7.38 8.69 4.58
N LYS A 139 -7.94 8.74 5.79
CA LYS A 139 -7.15 9.05 7.00
C LYS A 139 -5.94 8.12 7.11
N HIS A 140 -6.16 6.82 6.90
CA HIS A 140 -5.08 5.84 6.95
C HIS A 140 -4.06 6.01 5.80
N VAL A 141 -4.51 6.37 4.60
CA VAL A 141 -3.61 6.72 3.49
C VAL A 141 -2.71 7.91 3.85
N GLU A 142 -3.27 8.96 4.46
CA GLU A 142 -2.49 10.11 4.90
C GLU A 142 -1.52 9.75 6.01
N ASP A 143 -1.94 8.96 7.00
CA ASP A 143 -1.05 8.52 8.07
C ASP A 143 0.14 7.71 7.51
N CYS A 144 -0.08 6.81 6.54
CA CYS A 144 0.99 6.08 5.87
C CYS A 144 1.90 6.98 5.03
N TYR A 145 1.30 7.94 4.31
CA TYR A 145 2.04 8.90 3.50
C TYR A 145 3.00 9.72 4.36
N GLU A 146 2.52 10.25 5.49
CA GLU A 146 3.33 11.04 6.41
C GLU A 146 4.49 10.23 7.02
N VAL A 147 4.28 8.93 7.33
CA VAL A 147 5.37 8.06 7.78
C VAL A 147 6.46 7.95 6.70
N VAL A 148 6.08 7.59 5.48
CA VAL A 148 7.07 7.39 4.40
C VAL A 148 7.74 8.70 4.00
N LYS A 149 6.99 9.81 3.97
CA LYS A 149 7.54 11.14 3.69
C LYS A 149 8.66 11.49 4.67
N ARG A 150 8.44 11.29 5.97
CA ARG A 150 9.48 11.53 6.99
C ARG A 150 10.70 10.62 6.81
N MET A 151 10.50 9.37 6.36
CA MET A 151 11.63 8.49 6.05
C MET A 151 12.47 9.01 4.88
N ILE A 152 11.83 9.52 3.83
CA ILE A 152 12.51 10.10 2.67
C ILE A 152 13.29 11.35 3.09
N GLU A 153 12.64 12.27 3.81
CA GLU A 153 13.27 13.50 4.31
C GLU A 153 14.47 13.20 5.22
N GLN A 154 14.39 12.19 6.08
CA GLN A 154 15.51 11.81 6.96
C GLN A 154 16.69 11.21 6.19
N ARG A 155 16.44 10.48 5.10
CA ARG A 155 17.52 9.98 4.22
C ARG A 155 18.23 11.11 3.48
N GLU A 156 17.48 12.12 3.06
CA GLU A 156 18.06 13.30 2.40
C GLU A 156 18.92 14.15 3.35
N LEU A 157 18.60 14.16 4.66
CA LEU A 157 19.36 14.86 5.70
C LEU A 157 20.65 14.15 6.14
N VAL A 158 20.79 12.85 5.85
CA VAL A 158 21.99 12.06 6.14
C VAL A 158 22.68 11.70 4.81
N PRO A 159 23.50 12.60 4.23
CA PRO A 159 24.22 12.32 2.99
C PRO A 159 25.32 11.28 3.26
N GLY A 160 25.01 10.01 3.06
CA GLY A 160 25.96 8.91 3.32
C GLY A 160 25.69 7.55 2.66
N GLU A 161 24.55 7.33 2.00
CA GLU A 161 24.30 6.04 1.31
C GLU A 161 23.69 6.28 -0.08
N PRO A 162 24.44 6.07 -1.17
CA PRO A 162 23.90 6.22 -2.52
C PRO A 162 22.87 5.12 -2.81
N ALA A 163 21.77 5.51 -3.46
CA ALA A 163 20.74 4.61 -3.94
C ALA A 163 21.33 3.53 -4.89
N PRO A 164 20.90 2.26 -4.81
CA PRO A 164 21.48 1.15 -5.58
C PRO A 164 21.06 1.12 -7.06
N SER A 165 21.02 2.25 -7.76
CA SER A 165 20.55 2.28 -9.16
C SER A 165 21.31 3.23 -10.09
N ALA A 166 22.60 3.44 -9.87
CA ALA A 166 23.43 4.26 -10.78
C ALA A 166 24.77 3.60 -11.15
N LEU A 167 24.82 2.27 -11.26
CA LEU A 167 25.93 1.56 -11.90
C LEU A 167 25.39 0.59 -12.93
N GLU A 168 25.13 1.10 -14.13
CA GLU A 168 25.47 0.48 -15.41
C GLU A 168 25.01 1.42 -16.53
N GLU A 169 25.93 2.26 -16.99
CA GLU A 169 26.06 2.71 -18.39
C GLU A 169 27.32 3.60 -18.47
N THR A 170 28.50 2.98 -18.45
CA THR A 170 29.72 3.62 -18.92
C THR A 170 30.11 2.98 -20.23
N ASN A 171 29.79 3.71 -21.30
CA ASN A 171 30.33 3.54 -22.63
C ASN A 171 31.86 3.67 -22.59
N GLU A 172 32.59 2.63 -22.98
CA GLU A 172 33.99 2.73 -23.37
C GLU A 172 34.24 1.84 -24.61
N ASP A 173 34.24 2.47 -25.78
CA ASP A 173 35.05 2.00 -26.91
C ASP A 173 36.46 2.58 -26.76
N PRO A 174 37.51 1.78 -27.04
CA PRO A 174 38.47 2.28 -28.01
C PRO A 174 38.89 1.20 -29.02
N LYS A 175 38.76 1.57 -30.29
CA LYS A 175 39.30 0.90 -31.47
C LYS A 175 40.82 1.11 -31.56
N LEU A 176 41.60 0.03 -31.72
CA LEU A 176 42.66 -0.01 -32.74
C LEU A 176 43.10 -1.43 -33.09
N GLU A 177 43.27 -1.64 -34.39
CA GLU A 177 43.59 -2.85 -35.13
C GLU A 177 44.99 -3.43 -34.85
N VAL A 178 45.23 -4.71 -35.19
CA VAL A 178 46.11 -5.14 -36.31
C VAL A 178 46.04 -6.67 -36.54
N LYS A 179 45.73 -7.01 -37.80
CA LYS A 179 45.96 -8.18 -38.70
C LYS A 179 46.98 -9.27 -38.24
N THR A 180 46.99 -10.55 -38.65
CA THR A 180 46.59 -11.24 -39.90
C THR A 180 46.73 -12.78 -39.74
N SER A 181 45.99 -13.56 -40.54
CA SER A 181 46.29 -14.89 -41.16
C SER A 181 46.84 -16.07 -40.34
N SER A 182 46.11 -17.21 -40.27
CA SER A 182 46.28 -18.36 -41.21
C SER A 182 45.45 -19.58 -40.80
N ASP A 183 44.82 -20.20 -41.81
CA ASP A 183 44.61 -21.63 -42.08
C ASP A 183 43.62 -22.52 -41.30
N ASN A 184 42.53 -22.82 -42.02
CA ASN A 184 41.88 -24.11 -42.25
C ASN A 184 42.53 -25.39 -41.66
N TYR A 185 41.70 -26.25 -41.06
CA TYR A 185 41.57 -27.63 -41.53
C TYR A 185 40.21 -28.22 -41.15
N ALA A 186 39.54 -28.78 -42.16
CA ALA A 186 38.32 -29.57 -42.05
C ALA A 186 38.61 -30.95 -41.44
N ASP A 187 37.68 -31.53 -40.68
CA ASP A 187 37.20 -32.89 -40.98
C ASP A 187 35.91 -33.23 -40.23
N VAL A 188 34.97 -33.86 -40.94
CA VAL A 188 33.76 -34.54 -40.45
C VAL A 188 33.87 -35.96 -41.01
N PRO A 189 33.68 -37.02 -40.21
CA PRO A 189 32.47 -37.80 -40.48
C PRO A 189 31.79 -38.46 -39.26
N ALA A 190 30.47 -38.31 -39.26
CA ALA A 190 29.41 -39.31 -39.10
C ALA A 190 29.69 -40.69 -38.44
N LYS A 191 28.82 -41.04 -37.46
CA LYS A 191 28.13 -42.34 -37.26
C LYS A 191 27.05 -42.13 -36.16
N LYS A 192 25.74 -42.14 -36.42
CA LYS A 192 24.77 -43.23 -36.74
C LYS A 192 24.31 -44.04 -35.51
N SER A 193 23.01 -44.39 -35.53
CA SER A 193 22.17 -45.33 -34.72
C SER A 193 21.74 -44.85 -33.34
N GLU A 194 20.45 -44.60 -33.07
CA GLU A 194 19.23 -45.45 -33.05
C GLU A 194 18.95 -46.04 -31.65
N ASP A 195 17.69 -45.81 -31.23
CA ASP A 195 16.87 -46.53 -30.23
C ASP A 195 17.37 -46.78 -28.80
N GLN A 196 16.72 -46.08 -27.86
CA GLN A 196 15.92 -46.70 -26.79
C GLN A 196 14.96 -45.69 -26.13
#